data_AF-G9KMN9-F1
#
_entry.id   AF-G9KMN9-F1
#
_cell.length_a   1.000
_cell.length_b   1.000
_cell.length_c   1.000
_cell.angle_alpha   90.00
_cell.angle_beta   90.00
_cell.angle_gamma   90.00
#
_symmetry.space_group_name_H-M   'P 1'
#
loop_
_entity.id
_entity.type
_entity.pdbx_description
1 polymer ?
#
loop_
_entity_poly.entity_id
_entity_poly.type
_entity_poly.pdbx_seq_one_letter_code
_entity_poly.pdbx_strand_id
1 'polypeptide(L)' 'QCTYIEIDQVPETYAVVLSRPSWLWGAEMGANEHGVCIGNEAVWGREEVCDEEALLGMDLVRLGLERADTAEKA' A
#
# COMPACT_ATOMS: atom_id res chain seq x y z
N GLN A 1 8.55 5.79 6.82
CA GLN A 1 8.04 6.91 6.00
C GLN A 1 7.22 6.35 4.84
N CYS A 2 6.00 6.84 4.63
CA CYS A 2 5.13 6.56 3.46
C CYS A 2 5.13 7.77 2.50
N THR A 3 4.14 7.90 1.60
CA THR A 3 4.13 9.01 0.63
C THR A 3 4.06 10.40 1.28
N TYR A 4 3.11 10.62 2.21
CA TYR A 4 2.95 11.91 2.89
C TYR A 4 3.17 11.85 4.40
N ILE A 5 2.85 10.72 5.03
CA ILE A 5 2.93 10.58 6.49
C ILE A 5 3.97 9.53 6.90
N GLU A 6 4.42 9.61 8.15
CA GLU A 6 5.19 8.57 8.80
C GLU A 6 4.31 7.69 9.67
N ILE A 7 4.63 6.40 9.73
CA ILE A 7 3.95 5.42 10.57
C ILE A 7 4.98 4.61 11.35
N ASP A 8 4.52 3.96 12.42
CA ASP A 8 5.35 3.01 13.17
C ASP A 8 5.85 1.89 12.26
N GLN A 9 7.16 1.66 12.34
CA GLN A 9 7.85 0.64 11.57
C GLN A 9 7.80 -0.70 12.30
N VAL A 10 7.74 -1.77 11.52
CA VAL A 10 7.83 -3.15 12.00
C VAL A 10 9.28 -3.64 11.87
N PRO A 11 9.71 -4.58 12.72
CA PRO A 11 11.09 -5.07 12.68
C PRO A 11 11.44 -5.83 11.40
N GLU A 12 10.43 -6.42 10.73
CA GLU A 12 10.61 -7.23 9.53
C GLU A 12 9.50 -6.94 8.51
N THR A 13 9.85 -7.04 7.23
CA THR A 13 8.94 -6.88 6.09
C THR A 13 9.19 -7.99 5.09
N TYR A 14 8.13 -8.47 4.46
CA TYR A 14 8.21 -9.51 3.43
C TYR A 14 8.83 -8.98 2.13
N ALA A 15 9.49 -9.85 1.38
CA ALA A 15 9.99 -9.54 0.05
C ALA A 15 8.82 -9.33 -0.92
N VAL A 16 8.89 -8.25 -1.71
CA VAL A 16 7.82 -7.82 -2.62
C VAL A 16 8.34 -7.54 -4.02
N VAL A 17 7.47 -7.77 -5.01
CA VAL A 17 7.59 -7.21 -6.36
C VAL A 17 6.44 -6.24 -6.58
N LEU A 18 6.77 -4.99 -6.92
CA LEU A 18 5.80 -3.89 -7.01
C LEU A 18 5.74 -3.33 -8.43
N SER A 19 4.53 -3.02 -8.89
CA SER A 19 4.26 -2.16 -10.04
C SER A 19 3.85 -0.78 -9.52
N ARG A 20 4.68 0.23 -9.80
CA ARG A 20 4.47 1.60 -9.31
C ARG A 20 5.05 2.66 -10.25
N PRO A 21 4.52 3.90 -10.25
CA PRO A 21 5.22 5.04 -10.81
C PRO A 21 6.56 5.28 -10.09
N SER A 22 7.56 5.81 -10.81
CA SER A 22 8.91 6.02 -10.26
C SER A 22 8.96 7.01 -9.10
N TRP A 23 8.01 7.96 -9.04
CA TRP A 23 7.95 9.05 -8.08
C TRP A 23 7.16 8.74 -6.80
N LEU A 24 6.44 7.62 -6.76
CA LEU A 24 5.55 7.26 -5.65
C LEU A 24 6.25 6.29 -4.69
N TRP A 25 6.03 6.44 -3.38
CA TRP A 25 6.57 5.48 -2.41
C TRP A 25 5.80 4.14 -2.41
N GLY A 26 4.46 4.21 -2.45
CA GLY A 26 3.56 3.06 -2.49
C GLY A 26 3.59 2.28 -3.83
N ALA A 27 2.52 1.53 -4.11
CA ALA A 27 2.38 0.77 -5.35
C ALA A 27 0.93 0.72 -5.86
N GLU A 28 0.76 0.59 -7.17
CA GLU A 28 -0.56 0.37 -7.78
C GLU A 28 -0.98 -1.09 -7.60
N MET A 29 -0.03 -2.01 -7.73
CA MET A 29 -0.25 -3.44 -7.52
C MET A 29 1.07 -4.15 -7.23
N GLY A 30 1.00 -5.36 -6.70
CA GLY A 30 2.18 -6.19 -6.49
C GLY A 30 1.86 -7.56 -5.91
N ALA A 31 2.93 -8.31 -5.63
CA ALA A 31 2.86 -9.58 -4.93
C ALA A 31 4.02 -9.73 -3.95
N ASN A 32 3.83 -10.52 -2.89
CA ASN A 32 4.88 -10.82 -1.91
C ASN A 32 5.32 -12.30 -1.94
N GLU A 33 6.36 -12.62 -1.16
CA GLU A 33 6.94 -13.98 -1.07
C GLU A 33 5.97 -15.05 -0.54
N HIS A 34 4.88 -14.64 0.12
CA HIS A 34 3.82 -15.52 0.61
C HIS A 34 2.71 -15.77 -0.43
N GLY A 35 2.83 -15.19 -1.63
CA GLY A 35 1.83 -15.34 -2.69
C GLY A 35 0.59 -14.46 -2.50
N VAL A 36 0.65 -13.46 -1.62
CA VAL A 36 -0.39 -12.44 -1.50
C VAL A 36 -0.25 -11.46 -2.66
N CYS A 37 -1.36 -11.17 -3.35
CA CYS A 37 -1.45 -10.19 -4.43
C CYS A 37 -2.43 -9.08 -4.04
N ILE A 38 -2.03 -7.82 -4.17
CA ILE A 38 -2.87 -6.65 -3.89
C ILE A 38 -2.81 -5.71 -5.08
N GLY A 39 -3.95 -5.12 -5.44
CA GLY A 39 -4.06 -4.06 -6.45
C GLY A 39 -5.06 -3.00 -6.01
N ASN A 40 -4.75 -1.75 -6.32
CA ASN A 40 -5.66 -0.63 -6.13
C ASN A 40 -6.45 -0.37 -7.43
N GLU A 41 -7.68 0.11 -7.28
CA GLU A 41 -8.54 0.51 -8.40
C GLU A 41 -9.14 1.88 -8.11
N ALA A 42 -9.21 2.75 -9.13
CA ALA A 42 -9.76 4.07 -8.95
C ALA A 42 -11.28 3.99 -8.76
N VAL A 43 -11.77 4.53 -7.65
CA VAL A 43 -13.20 4.65 -7.37
C VAL A 43 -13.60 6.13 -7.32
N TRP A 44 -14.72 6.47 -7.96
CA TRP A 44 -15.24 7.83 -7.96
C TRP A 44 -16.39 7.96 -6.96
N GLY A 45 -16.05 8.47 -5.78
CA GLY A 45 -17.00 8.77 -4.72
C GLY A 45 -17.83 10.04 -4.99
N ARG A 46 -18.92 10.19 -4.22
CA ARG A 46 -19.70 11.44 -4.14
C ARG A 46 -19.36 12.26 -2.90
N GLU A 47 -18.46 11.74 -2.07
CA GLU A 47 -18.04 12.34 -0.81
C GLU A 47 -17.08 13.48 -1.07
N GLU A 48 -17.07 14.46 -0.16
CA GLU A 48 -16.07 15.54 -0.21
C GLU A 48 -14.68 14.96 0.08
N VAL A 49 -13.68 15.48 -0.62
CA VAL A 49 -12.29 15.08 -0.44
C VAL A 49 -11.82 15.58 0.93
N CYS A 50 -11.14 14.71 1.68
CA CYS A 50 -10.43 15.14 2.88
C CYS A 50 -9.13 15.84 2.47
N ASP A 51 -8.92 17.06 2.95
CA ASP A 51 -7.71 17.85 2.68
C ASP A 51 -6.55 17.52 3.63
N GLU A 52 -6.78 16.68 4.65
CA GLU A 52 -5.74 16.27 5.60
C GLU A 52 -4.81 15.21 5.00
N GLU A 53 -3.51 15.32 5.30
CA GLU A 53 -2.55 14.29 4.90
C GLU A 53 -2.91 12.94 5.52
N ALA A 54 -3.08 11.93 4.68
CA ALA A 54 -3.42 10.57 5.08
C ALA A 54 -2.65 9.56 4.23
N LEU A 55 -2.72 8.28 4.62
CA LEU A 55 -2.24 7.20 3.76
C LEU A 55 -3.04 7.17 2.47
N LEU A 56 -2.34 7.08 1.35
CA LEU A 56 -2.98 6.86 0.07
C LEU A 56 -3.34 5.37 -0.09
N GLY A 57 -4.31 5.07 -0.96
CA GLY A 57 -4.60 3.67 -1.33
C GLY A 57 -3.35 2.91 -1.79
N MET A 58 -2.47 3.56 -2.53
CA MET A 58 -1.21 2.97 -3.01
C MET A 58 -0.20 2.74 -1.87
N ASP A 59 -0.23 3.54 -0.80
CA ASP A 59 0.60 3.28 0.39
C ASP A 59 0.09 2.01 1.08
N LEU A 60 -1.23 1.85 1.19
CA LEU A 60 -1.87 0.67 1.77
C LEU A 60 -1.53 -0.60 0.99
N VAL A 61 -1.52 -0.56 -0.36
CA VAL A 61 -1.08 -1.70 -1.19
C VAL A 61 0.29 -2.20 -0.78
N ARG A 62 1.27 -1.28 -0.67
CA ARG A 62 2.64 -1.65 -0.32
C ARG A 62 2.72 -2.16 1.12
N LEU A 63 2.07 -1.49 2.06
CA LEU A 63 2.06 -1.89 3.47
C LEU A 63 1.44 -3.27 3.69
N GLY A 64 0.32 -3.57 3.02
CA GLY A 64 -0.32 -4.88 3.07
C GLY A 64 0.62 -5.97 2.53
N LEU A 65 1.25 -5.73 1.37
CA LEU A 65 2.21 -6.68 0.80
C LEU A 65 3.44 -6.90 1.68
N GLU A 66 3.97 -5.85 2.32
CA GLU A 66 5.15 -5.95 3.19
C GLU A 66 4.85 -6.59 4.56
N ARG A 67 3.58 -6.66 4.99
CA ARG A 67 3.22 -7.01 6.39
C ARG A 67 2.20 -8.16 6.55
N ALA A 68 1.59 -8.66 5.47
CA ALA A 68 0.61 -9.75 5.53
C ALA A 68 1.07 -11.02 4.79
N ASP A 69 0.88 -12.18 5.41
CA ASP A 69 1.17 -13.51 4.86
C ASP A 69 -0.07 -14.18 4.23
N THR A 70 -1.26 -13.59 4.38
CA THR A 70 -2.49 -14.04 3.71
C THR A 70 -3.31 -12.84 3.23
N ALA A 71 -4.24 -13.08 2.29
CA ALA A 71 -5.13 -12.04 1.79
C ALA A 71 -6.06 -11.48 2.87
N GLU A 72 -6.49 -12.30 3.83
CA GLU A 72 -7.37 -11.88 4.93
C GLU A 72 -6.66 -11.01 5.99
N LYS A 73 -5.33 -11.11 6.07
CA LYS A 73 -4.52 -10.28 6.99
C LYS A 73 -4.02 -8.99 6.34
N ALA A 74 -4.08 -8.91 5.01
CA ALA A 74 -3.69 -7.76 4.22
C ALA A 74 -4.75 -6.66 4.29
#